data_AF-A0A5E4HF56-F1
#
_entry.id   AF-A0A5E4HF56-F1
#
_cell.length_a   1.000
_cell.length_b   1.000
_cell.length_c   1.000
_cell.angle_alpha   90.00
_cell.angle_beta   90.00
_cell.angle_gamma   90.00
#
_symmetry.space_group_name_H-M   'P 1'
#
loop_
_entity.id
_entity.type
_entity.pdbx_description
1 polymer ?
#
loop_
_entity_poly.entity_id
_entity_poly.type
_entity_poly.pdbx_seq_one_letter_code
_entity_poly.pdbx_strand_id
1 'polypeptide(L)'
;MLDDVLQKIDEAQVDPALPRRVKTTLTHVKDELKKIKKESPDWNVKVTTLVYELEGVSSDVNIPMHAKTFIWNIISDLEALT
;
A
#
# COMPACT_ATOMS: atom_id res chain seq x y z
N MET A 1 7.62 10.30 -6.77
CA MET A 1 6.28 10.29 -6.13
C MET A 1 5.66 8.90 -6.16
N LEU A 2 5.21 8.35 -7.30
CA LEU A 2 4.74 6.95 -7.34
C LEU A 2 5.88 5.96 -7.11
N ASP A 3 7.05 6.21 -7.72
CA ASP A 3 8.24 5.36 -7.53
C ASP A 3 8.67 5.30 -6.06
N ASP A 4 8.49 6.39 -5.31
CA ASP A 4 8.81 6.43 -3.88
C ASP A 4 7.88 5.50 -3.08
N VAL A 5 6.59 5.43 -3.45
CA VAL A 5 5.63 4.49 -2.85
C VAL A 5 6.00 3.05 -3.17
N LEU A 6 6.36 2.77 -4.43
CA LEU A 6 6.78 1.44 -4.85
C LEU A 6 8.05 1.00 -4.11
N GLN A 7 9.00 1.92 -3.91
CA GLN A 7 10.22 1.67 -3.14
C GLN A 7 9.91 1.40 -1.67
N LYS A 8 9.07 2.22 -1.02
CA LYS A 8 8.67 2.00 0.37
C LYS A 8 8.04 0.62 0.54
N ILE A 9 7.13 0.23 -0.38
CA ILE A 9 6.53 -1.11 -0.38
C ILE A 9 7.61 -2.20 -0.44
N ASP A 10 8.62 -2.04 -1.30
CA ASP A 10 9.72 -2.99 -1.43
C ASP A 10 10.54 -3.13 -0.14
N GLU A 11 10.87 -2.00 0.50
CA GLU A 11 11.62 -1.99 1.75
C GLU A 11 10.88 -2.75 2.87
N ALA A 12 9.56 -2.59 2.97
CA ALA A 12 8.78 -3.35 3.97
C ALA A 12 8.66 -4.84 3.70
N GLN A 13 8.67 -5.27 2.44
CA GLN A 13 8.57 -6.70 2.14
C GLN A 13 9.81 -7.47 2.60
N VAL A 14 10.96 -6.80 2.73
CA VAL A 14 12.21 -7.39 3.24
C VAL A 14 12.17 -7.57 4.76
N ASP A 15 11.34 -6.82 5.49
CA ASP A 15 11.25 -6.93 6.96
C ASP A 15 10.72 -8.32 7.40
N PRO A 16 11.53 -9.16 8.07
CA PRO A 16 11.08 -10.48 8.52
C PRO A 16 10.01 -10.41 9.64
N ALA A 17 9.90 -9.28 10.34
CA ALA A 17 8.90 -9.05 11.38
C ALA A 17 7.53 -8.65 10.80
N LEU A 18 7.42 -8.41 9.50
CA LEU A 18 6.17 -8.04 8.85
C LEU A 18 5.31 -9.30 8.58
N PRO A 19 4.06 -9.37 9.07
CA PRO A 19 3.22 -10.55 8.88
C PRO A 19 2.99 -10.89 7.41
N ARG A 20 2.95 -12.19 7.09
CA ARG A 20 2.74 -12.68 5.72
C ARG A 20 1.52 -12.07 5.04
N ARG A 21 0.41 -11.90 5.77
CA ARG A 21 -0.82 -11.30 5.24
C ARG A 21 -0.60 -9.87 4.77
N VAL A 22 0.15 -9.06 5.54
CA VAL A 22 0.50 -7.69 5.15
C VAL A 22 1.38 -7.71 3.90
N LYS A 23 2.40 -8.57 3.87
CA LYS A 23 3.27 -8.72 2.68
C LYS A 23 2.46 -9.06 1.43
N THR A 24 1.53 -10.01 1.52
CA THR A 24 0.67 -10.39 0.39
C THR A 24 -0.15 -9.20 -0.11
N THR A 25 -0.77 -8.43 0.78
CA THR A 25 -1.54 -7.23 0.38
C THR A 25 -0.64 -6.16 -0.24
N LEU A 26 0.54 -5.92 0.34
CA LEU A 26 1.50 -4.96 -0.22
C LEU A 26 1.97 -5.39 -1.62
N THR A 27 2.22 -6.68 -1.85
CA THR A 27 2.55 -7.20 -3.19
C THR A 27 1.41 -6.96 -4.17
N HIS A 28 0.17 -7.23 -3.75
CA HIS A 28 -1.00 -6.99 -4.60
C HIS A 28 -1.14 -5.52 -4.97
N VAL A 29 -1.08 -4.62 -3.99
CA VAL A 29 -1.16 -3.17 -4.21
C VAL A 29 -0.06 -2.68 -5.14
N LYS A 30 1.18 -3.15 -4.94
CA LYS A 30 2.31 -2.82 -5.81
C LYS A 30 2.06 -3.25 -7.26
N ASP A 31 1.57 -4.46 -7.46
CA ASP A 31 1.31 -5.01 -8.79
C ASP A 31 0.18 -4.25 -9.50
N GLU A 32 -0.85 -3.84 -8.76
CA GLU A 32 -1.92 -3.00 -9.30
C GLU A 32 -1.41 -1.59 -9.64
N LEU A 33 -0.66 -0.93 -8.74
CA LEU A 33 -0.08 0.40 -9.01
C LEU A 33 0.80 0.40 -10.28
N LYS A 34 1.56 -0.67 -10.52
CA LYS A 34 2.38 -0.82 -11.73
C LYS A 34 1.57 -0.97 -13.02
N LYS A 35 0.34 -1.47 -12.94
CA LYS A 35 -0.54 -1.63 -14.11
C LYS A 35 -1.28 -0.34 -14.46
N ILE A 36 -1.42 0.59 -13.52
CA ILE A 36 -2.21 1.80 -13.70
C ILE A 36 -1.32 2.91 -14.25
N LYS A 37 -1.76 3.57 -15.32
CA LYS A 37 -1.11 4.77 -15.85
C LYS A 37 -1.64 5.99 -15.10
N LYS A 38 -0.73 6.87 -14.65
CA LYS A 38 -1.09 8.12 -13.95
C LYS A 38 -2.05 9.01 -14.74
N GLU A 39 -1.95 9.00 -16.06
CA GLU A 39 -2.81 9.78 -16.97
C GLU A 39 -4.14 9.11 -17.31
N SER A 40 -4.42 7.93 -16.73
CA SER A 40 -5.65 7.20 -16.96
C SER A 40 -6.83 7.90 -16.27
N PRO A 41 -8.00 8.03 -16.91
CA PRO A 41 -9.17 8.69 -16.32
C PRO A 41 -9.70 7.98 -15.06
N ASP A 42 -9.29 6.72 -14.82
CA ASP A 42 -9.64 5.92 -13.65
C ASP A 42 -8.56 5.90 -12.56
N TRP A 43 -7.48 6.70 -12.69
CA TRP A 43 -6.36 6.76 -11.73
C TRP A 43 -6.86 6.94 -10.29
N ASN A 44 -7.63 8.00 -10.03
CA ASN A 44 -8.12 8.32 -8.69
C ASN A 44 -8.98 7.19 -8.10
N VAL A 45 -9.91 6.65 -8.90
CA VAL A 45 -10.79 5.56 -8.45
C VAL A 45 -9.99 4.32 -8.06
N LYS A 46 -8.97 3.99 -8.84
CA LYS A 46 -8.13 2.82 -8.56
C LYS A 46 -7.22 3.05 -7.36
N VAL A 47 -6.59 4.22 -7.23
CA VAL A 47 -5.79 4.56 -6.04
C VAL A 47 -6.64 4.50 -4.78
N THR A 48 -7.83 5.10 -4.79
CA THR A 48 -8.78 5.01 -3.67
C THR A 48 -9.16 3.57 -3.33
N THR A 49 -9.36 2.71 -4.33
CA THR A 49 -9.65 1.28 -4.10
C THR A 49 -8.50 0.59 -3.36
N LEU A 50 -7.26 0.85 -3.76
CA LEU A 50 -6.07 0.30 -3.12
C LEU A 50 -5.85 0.84 -1.69
N VAL A 51 -6.19 2.11 -1.44
CA VAL A 51 -6.20 2.70 -0.09
C VAL A 51 -7.18 1.94 0.80
N TYR A 52 -8.41 1.69 0.36
CA TYR A 52 -9.39 0.92 1.14
C TYR A 52 -8.93 -0.50 1.47
N GLU A 53 -8.22 -1.17 0.55
CA GLU A 53 -7.66 -2.49 0.81
C GLU A 53 -6.59 -2.46 1.91
N LEU A 54 -5.72 -1.44 1.89
CA LEU A 54 -4.70 -1.24 2.92
C LEU A 54 -5.32 -0.92 4.29
N GLU A 55 -6.36 -0.08 4.32
CA GLU A 55 -7.13 0.20 5.54
C GLU A 55 -7.82 -1.06 6.10
N GLY A 56 -8.33 -1.93 5.20
CA GLY A 56 -8.90 -3.21 5.58
C GLY A 56 -7.89 -4.12 6.29
N VAL A 57 -6.61 -4.05 5.94
CA VAL A 57 -5.55 -4.79 6.65
C VAL A 57 -5.13 -4.07 7.93
N SER A 58 -4.98 -2.75 7.91
CA SER A 58 -4.52 -1.98 9.09
C SER A 58 -5.53 -1.98 10.25
N SER A 59 -6.82 -2.16 9.95
CA SER A 59 -7.89 -2.26 10.94
C SER A 59 -7.92 -3.60 11.69
N ASP A 60 -7.22 -4.64 11.21
CA ASP A 60 -7.19 -5.94 11.88
C ASP A 60 -6.41 -5.87 13.22
N VAL A 61 -7.06 -6.33 14.29
CA VAL A 61 -6.50 -6.32 15.65
C VAL A 61 -5.24 -7.19 15.80
N ASN A 62 -5.08 -8.20 14.94
CA ASN A 62 -3.93 -9.11 14.96
C ASN A 62 -2.69 -8.55 14.25
N ILE A 63 -2.81 -7.41 13.58
CA ILE A 63 -1.68 -6.76 12.92
C ILE A 63 -0.88 -5.97 13.98
N PRO A 64 0.44 -6.16 14.06
CA PRO A 64 1.26 -5.48 15.04
C PRO A 64 1.40 -3.98 14.74
N MET A 65 1.64 -3.17 15.78
CA MET A 65 1.64 -1.70 15.67
C MET A 65 2.62 -1.18 14.61
N HIS A 66 3.83 -1.73 14.53
CA HIS A 66 4.81 -1.29 13.53
C HIS A 66 4.33 -1.51 12.09
N ALA A 67 3.63 -2.62 11.83
CA ALA A 67 3.03 -2.90 10.53
C ALA A 67 1.88 -1.93 10.22
N LYS A 68 1.07 -1.55 11.22
CA LYS A 68 0.01 -0.54 11.06
C LYS A 68 0.59 0.82 10.72
N THR A 69 1.64 1.25 11.43
CA THR A 69 2.35 2.50 11.12
C THR A 69 2.91 2.49 9.70
N PHE A 70 3.49 1.36 9.28
CA PHE A 70 4.01 1.22 7.93
C PHE A 70 2.90 1.33 6.86
N ILE A 71 1.78 0.64 7.05
CA ILE A 71 0.62 0.71 6.16
C ILE A 71 0.07 2.14 6.10
N TRP A 72 -0.05 2.81 7.26
CA TRP A 72 -0.53 4.19 7.34
C TRP A 72 0.35 5.15 6.52
N ASN A 73 1.68 5.02 6.60
CA ASN A 73 2.59 5.83 5.80
C ASN A 73 2.34 5.66 4.28
N ILE A 74 2.15 4.42 3.81
CA ILE A 74 1.83 4.15 2.40
C ILE A 74 0.49 4.78 2.02
N ILE A 75 -0.53 4.64 2.86
CA ILE A 75 -1.84 5.26 2.61
C ILE A 75 -1.69 6.77 2.43
N SER A 76 -1.00 7.44 3.36
CA SER A 76 -0.79 8.90 3.27
C SER A 76 -0.04 9.31 2.00
N ASP A 77 0.96 8.52 1.57
CA ASP A 77 1.66 8.80 0.31
C ASP A 77 0.75 8.59 -0.91
N LEU A 78 -0.09 7.54 -0.91
CA LEU A 78 -1.04 7.26 -1.99
C LEU A 78 -2.11 8.35 -2.10
N GLU A 79 -2.66 8.79 -0.97
CA GLU A 79 -3.64 9.88 -0.93
C GLU A 79 -3.06 11.18 -1.48
N ALA A 80 -1.77 11.45 -1.26
CA ALA A 80 -1.08 12.60 -1.82
C ALA A 80 -0.85 12.54 -3.35
N LEU A 81 -1.09 11.39 -4.00
CA LEU A 81 -1.03 11.24 -5.46
C LEU A 81 -2.34 11.55 -6.18
N THR A 82 -3.43 11.69 -5.42
CA THR A 82 -4.82 11.93 -5.88
C THR A 82 -5.14 13.41 -5.92
#